data_AF-A0A9X2EN29-F1
#
_entry.id   AF-A0A9X2EN29-F1
#
_cell.length_a   1.000
_cell.length_b   1.000
_cell.length_c   1.000
_cell.angle_alpha   90.00
_cell.angle_beta   90.00
_cell.angle_gamma   90.00
#
_symmetry.space_group_name_H-M   'P 1'
#
loop_
_entity.id
_entity.type
_entity.pdbx_description
1 polymer ?
#
loop_
_entity_poly.entity_id
_entity_poly.type
_entity_poly.pdbx_seq_one_letter_code
_entity_poly.pdbx_strand_id
1 'polypeptide(L)'
;MHRDIARLIFLSIIVLLSLYGCSKNQEGGDYAKPETESPTTKDTDKREVLTAMAPEIEAELTAQNASNKRIARNVYFGDTHVHTGWSVDAGLDGAILTPDDAYQFALGKTVTSNSGLKAKLSRPYDWFMITDHSDGMGVISEIIDGNPEMMSNATLKRWRQALISGSEEATNEAKSEVIVLQSEGKLPKQVMDPKWMKSAWEKTVEAAEQYYRPGEFSTFIAFEWTVNADGGDNLHRNIIFRDGADRTKSLLPLTTFDTKNPVKLWEWMKTYEDKTGGRVLAIPHNGNMSNGRMFIEKQFDGSPLTPEWAQMRARFEPLYELVQIKGQSESHPSLSPEDEFANWELWDRGNLILKPKPPGALQYEYWREALKSGLRLEKKLGTNPFAMGANAATDTHTGLSTPDQDNFFGKFKTLEPSNKERWAFPLLKGVGGEYFGWEQAASGITGVWAKENTREAIWDAMYRKETFATTGPRLSIRFFGGYEYTDQDMHGDLVANGYSKGIPMGGRLPSANKGQAPTFLITALKDPEGANLDRIQIIKGWLDNNGLAREKIFNVKWSGDRKLSYCQFWCSTGLIKQRSGR
;
A
#
# COMPACT_ATOMS: atom_id res chain seq x y z
N MET A 1 0.38 -19.45 -54.31
CA MET A 1 -0.35 -18.28 -54.84
C MET A 1 -1.64 -18.15 -54.03
N HIS A 2 -1.89 -16.97 -53.47
CA HIS A 2 -2.87 -16.65 -52.40
C HIS A 2 -2.48 -17.02 -50.97
N ARG A 3 -1.56 -16.24 -50.41
CA ARG A 3 -1.52 -15.81 -48.99
C ARG A 3 -0.30 -14.90 -48.83
N ASP A 4 -0.39 -13.64 -49.25
CA ASP A 4 0.63 -12.59 -48.97
C ASP A 4 0.17 -11.18 -49.44
N ILE A 5 -1.08 -10.78 -49.16
CA ILE A 5 -1.56 -9.38 -49.42
C ILE A 5 -2.45 -8.88 -48.27
N ALA A 6 -2.05 -9.09 -47.01
CA ALA A 6 -2.76 -8.53 -45.86
C ALA A 6 -1.85 -8.02 -44.73
N ARG A 7 -0.58 -7.73 -45.03
CA ARG A 7 0.41 -7.22 -44.06
C ARG A 7 1.06 -5.87 -44.44
N LEU A 8 0.45 -5.09 -45.34
CA LEU A 8 1.10 -3.92 -45.94
C LEU A 8 0.27 -2.63 -45.97
N ILE A 9 -0.64 -2.42 -45.00
CA ILE A 9 -1.44 -1.16 -44.92
C ILE A 9 -1.36 -0.43 -43.55
N PHE A 10 -0.62 -0.93 -42.55
CA PHE A 10 -0.52 -0.24 -41.24
C PHE A 10 0.91 0.19 -40.89
N LEU A 11 1.59 0.87 -41.82
CA LEU A 11 2.92 1.43 -41.57
C LEU A 11 3.28 2.58 -42.51
N SER A 12 2.42 3.60 -42.57
CA SER A 12 2.75 4.90 -43.20
C SER A 12 1.84 5.99 -42.63
N ILE A 13 2.39 6.83 -41.76
CA ILE A 13 2.10 8.26 -41.51
C ILE A 13 2.43 8.53 -40.05
N ILE A 14 3.59 9.13 -39.82
CA ILE A 14 3.92 10.15 -38.81
C ILE A 14 5.44 10.30 -38.89
N VAL A 15 5.92 11.23 -39.73
CA VAL A 15 7.10 12.08 -39.48
C VAL A 15 6.96 13.30 -40.41
N LEU A 16 7.28 14.48 -39.88
CA LEU A 16 7.44 15.81 -40.49
C LEU A 16 6.18 16.68 -40.64
N LEU A 17 6.04 17.65 -39.73
CA LEU A 17 6.45 19.03 -40.07
C LEU A 17 6.52 19.91 -38.81
N SER A 18 7.70 20.47 -38.59
CA SER A 18 7.97 21.61 -37.73
C SER A 18 8.52 22.76 -38.60
N LEU A 19 8.05 23.97 -38.30
CA LEU A 19 8.61 25.32 -38.57
C LEU A 19 7.89 26.23 -39.57
N TYR A 20 7.95 27.53 -39.24
CA TYR A 20 7.38 28.76 -39.82
C TYR A 20 5.89 29.05 -39.49
N GLY A 21 5.49 30.23 -38.99
CA GLY A 21 6.18 31.49 -38.71
C GLY A 21 5.18 32.56 -38.19
N CYS A 22 5.70 33.64 -37.61
CA CYS A 22 5.01 34.80 -37.01
C CYS A 22 3.98 35.52 -37.90
N SER A 23 2.91 36.09 -37.31
CA SER A 23 2.56 37.54 -37.31
C SER A 23 1.05 37.87 -37.15
N LYS A 24 0.77 38.65 -36.09
CA LYS A 24 -0.22 39.76 -35.92
C LYS A 24 -1.76 39.59 -36.06
N ASN A 25 -2.40 39.84 -34.90
CA ASN A 25 -3.46 40.82 -34.54
C ASN A 25 -4.91 40.79 -35.09
N GLN A 26 -5.82 40.95 -34.09
CA GLN A 26 -7.21 41.47 -34.06
C GLN A 26 -8.29 40.54 -34.68
N GLU A 27 -9.45 40.28 -34.08
CA GLU A 27 -10.41 41.05 -33.25
C GLU A 27 -11.02 40.11 -32.15
N GLY A 28 -11.39 40.53 -30.94
CA GLY A 28 -12.58 41.32 -30.63
C GLY A 28 -13.79 40.40 -30.35
N GLY A 29 -14.06 40.08 -29.08
CA GLY A 29 -15.20 39.24 -28.69
C GLY A 29 -15.43 39.26 -27.18
N ASP A 30 -16.31 40.17 -26.77
CA ASP A 30 -16.68 40.60 -25.42
C ASP A 30 -17.51 39.53 -24.67
N TYR A 31 -17.12 39.14 -23.45
CA TYR A 31 -18.03 38.55 -22.47
C TYR A 31 -17.64 38.92 -21.02
N ALA A 32 -18.63 39.52 -20.37
CA ALA A 32 -18.68 40.13 -19.04
C ALA A 32 -18.01 39.37 -17.88
N LYS A 33 -17.29 40.14 -17.05
CA LYS A 33 -16.93 39.79 -15.66
C LYS A 33 -18.16 39.91 -14.74
N PRO A 34 -18.32 39.02 -13.75
CA PRO A 34 -19.02 39.37 -12.52
C PRO A 34 -18.04 39.85 -11.45
N GLU A 35 -18.54 40.79 -10.67
CA GLU A 35 -17.88 41.58 -9.65
C GLU A 35 -17.42 40.75 -8.43
N THR A 36 -16.30 41.19 -7.86
CA THR A 36 -15.73 40.73 -6.61
C THR A 36 -16.42 41.41 -5.42
N GLU A 37 -17.13 40.66 -4.59
CA GLU A 37 -17.38 41.04 -3.20
C GLU A 37 -16.51 40.18 -2.29
N SER A 38 -15.65 40.83 -1.50
CA SER A 38 -14.90 40.20 -0.42
C SER A 38 -15.77 40.12 0.85
N PRO A 39 -15.77 39.01 1.58
CA PRO A 39 -16.01 39.03 3.02
C PRO A 39 -14.66 38.97 3.73
N THR A 40 -14.28 40.10 4.30
CA THR A 40 -13.36 40.15 5.43
C THR A 40 -14.07 39.56 6.65
N THR A 41 -13.57 38.45 7.23
CA THR A 41 -13.64 38.15 8.67
C THR A 41 -12.92 36.83 9.01
N LYS A 42 -11.87 36.95 9.83
CA LYS A 42 -11.32 35.97 10.80
C LYS A 42 -11.11 34.52 10.33
N ASP A 43 -9.98 34.28 9.68
CA ASP A 43 -9.43 32.93 9.38
C ASP A 43 -8.35 32.49 10.40
N THR A 44 -8.32 33.12 11.57
CA THR A 44 -7.34 32.82 12.64
C THR A 44 -7.77 31.64 13.53
N ASP A 45 -9.07 31.33 13.59
CA ASP A 45 -9.63 30.32 14.49
C ASP A 45 -9.39 28.88 13.96
N LYS A 46 -9.33 28.69 12.63
CA LYS A 46 -9.11 27.36 12.02
C LYS A 46 -7.66 26.91 12.04
N ARG A 47 -6.70 27.85 12.09
CA ARG A 47 -5.26 27.56 12.19
C ARG A 47 -4.86 27.09 13.59
N GLU A 48 -5.46 27.63 14.65
CA GLU A 48 -5.16 27.16 16.02
C GLU A 48 -5.65 25.73 16.27
N VAL A 49 -6.85 25.39 15.79
CA VAL A 49 -7.43 24.05 15.97
C VAL A 49 -6.62 22.95 15.26
N LEU A 50 -6.09 23.22 14.07
CA LEU A 50 -5.27 22.24 13.33
C LEU A 50 -3.88 22.02 13.96
N THR A 51 -3.32 23.05 14.58
CA THR A 51 -2.02 22.98 15.26
C THR A 51 -2.10 22.17 16.57
N ALA A 52 -3.28 22.05 17.18
CA ALA A 52 -3.51 21.34 18.44
C ALA A 52 -3.72 19.81 18.27
N MET A 53 -4.25 19.33 17.14
CA MET A 53 -4.66 17.92 17.01
C MET A 53 -3.49 16.92 16.88
N ALA A 54 -2.42 17.28 16.18
CA ALA A 54 -1.23 16.43 16.07
C ALA A 54 -0.53 16.20 17.44
N PRO A 55 -0.25 17.24 18.25
CA PRO A 55 0.28 17.07 19.58
C PRO A 55 -0.72 16.47 20.57
N GLU A 56 -2.04 16.62 20.42
CA GLU A 56 -3.01 15.95 21.29
C GLU A 56 -3.06 14.43 21.07
N ILE A 57 -2.96 13.94 19.83
CA ILE A 57 -2.89 12.49 19.55
C ILE A 57 -1.52 11.94 19.93
N GLU A 58 -0.45 12.69 19.65
CA GLU A 58 0.89 12.31 20.10
C GLU A 58 0.97 12.33 21.63
N ALA A 59 0.29 13.27 22.31
CA ALA A 59 0.18 13.34 23.77
C ALA A 59 -0.76 12.28 24.35
N GLU A 60 -1.86 11.92 23.67
CA GLU A 60 -2.76 10.84 24.09
C GLU A 60 -2.07 9.48 23.93
N LEU A 61 -1.36 9.26 22.82
CA LEU A 61 -0.48 8.11 22.62
C LEU A 61 0.68 8.11 23.63
N THR A 62 1.30 9.25 23.91
CA THR A 62 2.40 9.38 24.89
C THR A 62 1.90 9.17 26.33
N ALA A 63 0.72 9.65 26.68
CA ALA A 63 0.08 9.44 27.97
C ALA A 63 -0.35 7.97 28.15
N GLN A 64 -0.84 7.33 27.09
CA GLN A 64 -1.09 5.88 27.08
C GLN A 64 0.22 5.07 27.18
N ASN A 65 1.32 5.56 26.59
CA ASN A 65 2.65 4.93 26.66
C ASN A 65 3.24 4.90 28.08
N ALA A 66 2.84 5.81 28.97
CA ALA A 66 3.38 5.91 30.33
C ALA A 66 2.74 4.93 31.35
N SER A 67 1.63 4.25 30.99
CA SER A 67 0.98 3.28 31.87
C SER A 67 1.36 1.83 31.49
N ASN A 68 1.59 0.96 32.48
CA ASN A 68 1.88 -0.49 32.34
C ASN A 68 0.80 -1.31 31.57
N LYS A 69 -0.17 -0.65 30.93
CA LYS A 69 -1.25 -1.24 30.12
C LYS A 69 -0.83 -1.52 28.67
N ARG A 70 0.43 -1.28 28.26
CA ARG A 70 0.88 -1.32 26.84
C ARG A 70 1.41 -2.67 26.33
N ILE A 71 1.73 -3.64 27.19
CA ILE A 71 2.51 -4.81 26.75
C ILE A 71 1.74 -5.67 25.73
N ALA A 72 2.00 -5.46 24.44
CA ALA A 72 1.55 -6.34 23.39
C ALA A 72 2.42 -7.59 23.46
N ARG A 73 1.83 -8.76 23.74
CA ARG A 73 2.58 -10.03 23.86
C ARG A 73 2.47 -10.90 22.62
N ASN A 74 1.40 -10.74 21.87
CA ASN A 74 1.07 -11.58 20.73
C ASN A 74 1.30 -10.82 19.42
N VAL A 75 1.81 -11.54 18.43
CA VAL A 75 1.82 -11.09 17.04
C VAL A 75 0.64 -11.74 16.34
N TYR A 76 -0.09 -10.95 15.57
CA TYR A 76 -1.21 -11.41 14.75
C TYR A 76 -0.90 -11.14 13.28
N PHE A 77 -1.13 -12.14 12.44
CA PHE A 77 -0.82 -12.12 11.01
C PHE A 77 -2.09 -11.98 10.18
N GLY A 78 -2.05 -11.09 9.20
CA GLY A 78 -3.16 -10.82 8.31
C GLY A 78 -2.76 -10.14 7.03
N ASP A 79 -3.77 -9.89 6.20
CA ASP A 79 -3.64 -9.22 4.91
C ASP A 79 -4.51 -7.96 4.89
N THR A 80 -3.91 -6.84 4.48
CA THR A 80 -4.58 -5.54 4.38
C THR A 80 -5.12 -5.25 2.99
N HIS A 81 -4.81 -6.07 1.99
CA HIS A 81 -4.98 -5.69 0.59
C HIS A 81 -5.49 -6.86 -0.25
N VAL A 82 -6.81 -6.98 -0.33
CA VAL A 82 -7.49 -8.10 -1.00
C VAL A 82 -8.69 -7.57 -1.76
N HIS A 83 -8.74 -7.87 -3.05
CA HIS A 83 -9.85 -7.52 -3.92
C HIS A 83 -10.65 -8.76 -4.29
N THR A 84 -11.97 -8.61 -4.25
CA THR A 84 -12.99 -9.58 -4.61
C THR A 84 -13.55 -9.26 -6.00
N GLY A 85 -14.52 -10.05 -6.49
CA GLY A 85 -15.23 -9.78 -7.73
C GLY A 85 -16.04 -8.47 -7.74
N TRP A 86 -16.15 -7.78 -6.59
CA TRP A 86 -16.79 -6.45 -6.52
C TRP A 86 -15.82 -5.30 -6.82
N SER A 87 -14.52 -5.55 -6.81
CA SER A 87 -13.54 -4.61 -7.34
C SER A 87 -13.60 -4.57 -8.86
N VAL A 88 -13.50 -3.37 -9.44
CA VAL A 88 -13.77 -3.16 -10.87
C VAL A 88 -12.82 -3.94 -11.78
N ASP A 89 -11.52 -3.92 -11.51
CA ASP A 89 -10.52 -4.55 -12.36
C ASP A 89 -10.41 -6.07 -12.11
N ALA A 90 -10.59 -6.51 -10.86
CA ALA A 90 -10.73 -7.92 -10.49
C ALA A 90 -11.95 -8.55 -11.18
N GLY A 91 -13.12 -7.92 -11.06
CA GLY A 91 -14.34 -8.37 -11.71
C GLY A 91 -14.21 -8.38 -13.24
N LEU A 92 -13.55 -7.37 -13.82
CA LEU A 92 -13.26 -7.36 -15.26
C LEU A 92 -12.30 -8.47 -15.67
N ASP A 93 -11.42 -8.94 -14.78
CA ASP A 93 -10.61 -10.15 -14.99
C ASP A 93 -11.38 -11.46 -14.88
N GLY A 94 -12.63 -11.39 -14.46
CA GLY A 94 -13.51 -12.53 -14.27
C GLY A 94 -13.39 -13.11 -12.86
N ALA A 95 -12.93 -12.32 -11.89
CA ALA A 95 -13.11 -12.66 -10.49
C ALA A 95 -14.61 -12.63 -10.15
N ILE A 96 -15.07 -13.68 -9.49
CA ILE A 96 -16.47 -13.90 -9.11
C ILE A 96 -16.62 -14.14 -7.60
N LEU A 97 -15.52 -14.36 -6.88
CA LEU A 97 -15.55 -14.55 -5.43
C LEU A 97 -16.05 -13.30 -4.73
N THR A 98 -16.93 -13.52 -3.77
CA THR A 98 -17.54 -12.47 -2.96
C THR A 98 -16.73 -12.21 -1.68
N PRO A 99 -17.06 -11.15 -0.92
CA PRO A 99 -16.50 -10.99 0.42
C PRO A 99 -16.71 -12.18 1.35
N ASP A 100 -17.84 -12.87 1.25
CA ASP A 100 -18.10 -14.09 2.02
C ASP A 100 -17.08 -15.19 1.69
N ASP A 101 -16.82 -15.43 0.40
CA ASP A 101 -15.83 -16.41 -0.05
C ASP A 101 -14.43 -16.06 0.45
N ALA A 102 -14.04 -14.78 0.35
CA ALA A 102 -12.75 -14.29 0.80
C ALA A 102 -12.55 -14.47 2.32
N TYR A 103 -13.56 -14.17 3.14
CA TYR A 103 -13.49 -14.42 4.58
C TYR A 103 -13.48 -15.90 4.94
N GLN A 104 -14.27 -16.74 4.24
CA GLN A 104 -14.25 -18.18 4.46
C GLN A 104 -12.87 -18.76 4.11
N PHE A 105 -12.25 -18.29 3.03
CA PHE A 105 -10.89 -18.65 2.66
C PHE A 105 -9.85 -18.21 3.70
N ALA A 106 -9.94 -16.96 4.19
CA ALA A 106 -9.08 -16.43 5.24
C ALA A 106 -9.18 -17.22 6.55
N LEU A 107 -10.37 -17.75 6.87
CA LEU A 107 -10.60 -18.69 7.98
C LEU A 107 -10.09 -20.12 7.73
N GLY A 108 -9.40 -20.37 6.61
CA GLY A 108 -8.85 -21.67 6.25
C GLY A 108 -9.90 -22.68 5.80
N LYS A 109 -11.08 -22.24 5.38
CA LYS A 109 -12.09 -23.12 4.78
C LYS A 109 -11.81 -23.30 3.29
N THR A 110 -12.31 -24.41 2.75
CA THR A 110 -12.20 -24.68 1.31
C THR A 110 -13.21 -23.84 0.55
N VAL A 111 -12.73 -23.07 -0.42
CA VAL A 111 -13.55 -22.32 -1.38
C VAL A 111 -13.30 -22.84 -2.79
N THR A 112 -14.18 -22.50 -3.72
CA THR A 112 -13.94 -22.76 -5.15
C THR A 112 -13.34 -21.49 -5.74
N SER A 113 -12.22 -21.58 -6.47
CA SER A 113 -11.56 -20.42 -7.10
C SER A 113 -12.35 -19.91 -8.31
N ASN A 114 -11.92 -18.78 -8.88
CA ASN A 114 -12.60 -18.16 -10.03
C ASN A 114 -12.54 -19.04 -11.29
N SER A 115 -11.60 -19.98 -11.36
CA SER A 115 -11.48 -20.99 -12.41
C SER A 115 -12.07 -22.36 -12.07
N GLY A 116 -12.72 -22.52 -10.91
CA GLY A 116 -13.39 -23.76 -10.51
C GLY A 116 -12.54 -24.74 -9.70
N LEU A 117 -11.29 -24.41 -9.38
CA LEU A 117 -10.42 -25.26 -8.55
C LEU A 117 -10.80 -25.16 -7.07
N LYS A 118 -10.56 -26.21 -6.27
CA LYS A 118 -10.69 -26.09 -4.81
C LYS A 118 -9.44 -25.44 -4.24
N ALA A 119 -9.62 -24.36 -3.49
CA ALA A 119 -8.57 -23.60 -2.86
C ALA A 119 -8.75 -23.61 -1.33
N LYS A 120 -7.65 -23.68 -0.58
CA LYS A 120 -7.64 -23.58 0.89
C LYS A 120 -6.27 -23.07 1.35
N LEU A 121 -6.25 -22.24 2.40
CA LEU A 121 -5.01 -21.86 3.08
C LEU A 121 -4.46 -23.00 3.95
N SER A 122 -3.14 -23.14 3.97
CA SER A 122 -2.43 -24.02 4.91
C SER A 122 -2.69 -23.59 6.36
N ARG A 123 -2.69 -22.27 6.60
CA ARG A 123 -2.90 -21.64 7.90
C ARG A 123 -3.90 -20.49 7.79
N PRO A 124 -4.95 -20.46 8.63
CA PRO A 124 -5.91 -19.34 8.64
C PRO A 124 -5.23 -18.05 9.12
N TYR A 125 -5.75 -16.89 8.73
CA TYR A 125 -5.31 -15.59 9.23
C TYR A 125 -5.87 -15.28 10.62
N ASP A 126 -5.16 -14.45 11.40
CA ASP A 126 -5.67 -13.91 12.66
C ASP A 126 -6.62 -12.73 12.41
N TRP A 127 -6.37 -11.98 11.35
CA TRP A 127 -7.20 -10.86 10.92
C TRP A 127 -7.15 -10.65 9.40
N PHE A 128 -8.17 -10.01 8.83
CA PHE A 128 -8.30 -9.90 7.39
C PHE A 128 -9.07 -8.65 6.94
N MET A 129 -8.64 -8.05 5.85
CA MET A 129 -9.28 -6.89 5.25
C MET A 129 -9.62 -7.18 3.78
N ILE A 130 -10.78 -6.71 3.36
CA ILE A 130 -11.15 -6.61 1.95
C ILE A 130 -11.09 -5.14 1.60
N THR A 131 -10.40 -4.82 0.51
CA THR A 131 -10.12 -3.45 0.08
C THR A 131 -10.45 -3.29 -1.39
N ASP A 132 -11.67 -3.68 -1.77
CA ASP A 132 -12.15 -3.45 -3.13
C ASP A 132 -12.03 -1.97 -3.52
N HIS A 133 -11.73 -1.71 -4.80
CA HIS A 133 -11.71 -0.36 -5.34
C HIS A 133 -13.04 0.34 -5.09
N SER A 134 -13.00 1.51 -4.47
CA SER A 134 -14.16 2.41 -4.35
C SER A 134 -14.67 2.86 -5.72
N ASP A 135 -13.76 3.02 -6.67
CA ASP A 135 -14.03 3.43 -8.04
C ASP A 135 -14.76 2.34 -8.85
N GLY A 136 -16.08 2.48 -8.98
CA GLY A 136 -16.91 1.49 -9.69
C GLY A 136 -17.19 0.23 -8.88
N MET A 137 -17.09 0.29 -7.54
CA MET A 137 -17.39 -0.81 -6.64
C MET A 137 -18.76 -1.45 -6.96
N GLY A 138 -18.77 -2.76 -7.19
CA GLY A 138 -19.97 -3.56 -7.50
C GLY A 138 -20.54 -3.41 -8.91
N VAL A 139 -20.04 -2.49 -9.72
CA VAL A 139 -20.59 -2.21 -11.07
C VAL A 139 -20.46 -3.41 -12.01
N ILE A 140 -19.36 -4.16 -11.92
CA ILE A 140 -19.12 -5.29 -12.83
C ILE A 140 -20.12 -6.42 -12.59
N SER A 141 -20.51 -6.66 -11.34
CA SER A 141 -21.56 -7.64 -11.03
C SER A 141 -22.88 -7.27 -11.71
N GLU A 142 -23.28 -5.99 -11.66
CA GLU A 142 -24.50 -5.50 -12.32
C GLU A 142 -24.44 -5.63 -13.85
N ILE A 143 -23.25 -5.45 -14.45
CA ILE A 143 -23.02 -5.67 -15.88
C ILE A 143 -23.18 -7.16 -16.22
N ILE A 144 -22.56 -8.06 -15.46
CA ILE A 144 -22.63 -9.51 -15.68
C ILE A 144 -24.07 -10.01 -15.55
N ASP A 145 -24.77 -9.59 -14.50
CA ASP A 145 -26.16 -9.95 -14.20
C ASP A 145 -27.15 -9.39 -15.23
N GLY A 146 -26.69 -8.50 -16.11
CA GLY A 146 -27.51 -7.95 -17.19
C GLY A 146 -28.53 -6.94 -16.71
N ASN A 147 -28.18 -6.16 -15.68
CA ASN A 147 -29.02 -5.10 -15.13
C ASN A 147 -29.62 -4.23 -16.26
N PRO A 148 -30.95 -4.02 -16.32
CA PRO A 148 -31.59 -3.31 -17.44
C PRO A 148 -31.02 -1.90 -17.68
N GLU A 149 -30.61 -1.20 -16.62
CA GLU A 149 -30.01 0.12 -16.74
C GLU A 149 -28.62 0.07 -17.35
N MET A 150 -27.77 -0.89 -16.93
CA MET A 150 -26.47 -1.13 -17.57
C MET A 150 -26.66 -1.51 -19.04
N MET A 151 -27.64 -2.37 -19.33
CA MET A 151 -27.94 -2.83 -20.68
C MET A 151 -28.54 -1.75 -21.58
N SER A 152 -28.93 -0.59 -21.06
CA SER A 152 -29.32 0.55 -21.91
C SER A 152 -28.13 1.15 -22.68
N ASN A 153 -26.89 0.91 -22.22
CA ASN A 153 -25.67 1.41 -22.84
C ASN A 153 -25.01 0.36 -23.76
N ALA A 154 -24.66 0.74 -24.99
CA ALA A 154 -24.06 -0.17 -25.97
C ALA A 154 -22.66 -0.66 -25.56
N THR A 155 -21.84 0.19 -24.93
CA THR A 155 -20.52 -0.19 -24.43
C THR A 155 -20.64 -1.22 -23.31
N LEU A 156 -21.52 -0.99 -22.33
CA LEU A 156 -21.74 -1.93 -21.23
C LEU A 156 -22.32 -3.27 -21.69
N LYS A 157 -23.19 -3.26 -22.71
CA LYS A 157 -23.65 -4.48 -23.39
C LYS A 157 -22.49 -5.26 -24.01
N ARG A 158 -21.56 -4.59 -24.68
CA ARG A 158 -20.35 -5.25 -25.24
C ARG A 158 -19.46 -5.81 -24.14
N TRP A 159 -19.21 -5.06 -23.08
CA TRP A 159 -18.41 -5.55 -21.95
C TRP A 159 -19.05 -6.77 -21.30
N ARG A 160 -20.37 -6.78 -21.10
CA ARG A 160 -21.09 -7.97 -20.64
C ARG A 160 -20.85 -9.16 -21.56
N GLN A 161 -21.03 -8.98 -22.88
CA GLN A 161 -20.82 -10.06 -23.85
C GLN A 161 -19.39 -10.60 -23.78
N ALA A 162 -18.40 -9.72 -23.67
CA ALA A 162 -17.00 -10.13 -23.49
C ALA A 162 -16.81 -10.97 -22.22
N LEU A 163 -17.29 -10.47 -21.07
CA LEU A 163 -17.12 -11.12 -19.77
C LEU A 163 -17.79 -12.50 -19.68
N ILE A 164 -18.97 -12.67 -20.28
CA ILE A 164 -19.69 -13.95 -20.25
C ILE A 164 -19.30 -14.91 -21.39
N SER A 165 -18.52 -14.45 -22.37
CA SER A 165 -18.15 -15.28 -23.53
C SER A 165 -17.16 -16.39 -23.20
N GLY A 166 -16.42 -16.24 -22.10
CA GLY A 166 -15.26 -17.08 -21.78
C GLY A 166 -14.02 -16.81 -22.64
N SER A 167 -14.07 -15.84 -23.56
CA SER A 167 -12.92 -15.42 -24.38
C SER A 167 -11.99 -14.49 -23.58
N GLU A 168 -10.75 -14.93 -23.38
CA GLU A 168 -9.71 -14.13 -22.72
C GLU A 168 -9.36 -12.88 -23.53
N GLU A 169 -9.30 -12.99 -24.85
CA GLU A 169 -9.02 -11.87 -25.75
C GLU A 169 -10.09 -10.78 -25.61
N ALA A 170 -11.37 -11.14 -25.73
CA ALA A 170 -12.48 -10.19 -25.59
C ALA A 170 -12.52 -9.56 -24.20
N THR A 171 -12.23 -10.35 -23.16
CA THR A 171 -12.18 -9.88 -21.76
C THR A 171 -11.04 -8.88 -21.56
N ASN A 172 -9.86 -9.14 -22.14
CA ASN A 172 -8.72 -8.22 -22.08
C ASN A 172 -8.92 -6.93 -22.88
N GLU A 173 -9.60 -7.00 -24.01
CA GLU A 173 -10.02 -5.81 -24.76
C GLU A 173 -10.98 -4.94 -23.94
N ALA A 174 -11.98 -5.54 -23.30
CA ALA A 174 -12.92 -4.83 -22.43
C ALA A 174 -12.23 -4.15 -21.24
N LYS A 175 -11.29 -4.84 -20.57
CA LYS A 175 -10.45 -4.25 -19.51
C LYS A 175 -9.65 -3.05 -19.97
N SER A 176 -8.94 -3.22 -21.09
CA SER A 176 -8.08 -2.17 -21.63
C SER A 176 -8.91 -0.94 -21.99
N GLU A 177 -10.09 -1.15 -22.56
CA GLU A 177 -11.05 -0.07 -22.83
C GLU A 177 -11.51 0.63 -21.55
N VAL A 178 -11.83 -0.09 -20.48
CA VAL A 178 -12.20 0.52 -19.17
C VAL A 178 -11.08 1.40 -18.64
N ILE A 179 -9.83 0.90 -18.61
CA ILE A 179 -8.67 1.64 -18.11
C ILE A 179 -8.47 2.94 -18.91
N VAL A 180 -8.54 2.84 -20.25
CA VAL A 180 -8.43 4.01 -21.13
C VAL A 180 -9.56 5.00 -20.85
N LEU A 181 -10.83 4.56 -20.85
CA LEU A 181 -11.98 5.43 -20.61
C LEU A 181 -11.95 6.07 -19.22
N GLN A 182 -11.47 5.37 -18.18
CA GLN A 182 -11.28 5.92 -16.84
C GLN A 182 -10.19 7.00 -16.84
N SER A 183 -9.06 6.74 -17.50
CA SER A 183 -7.95 7.70 -17.59
C SER A 183 -8.35 8.99 -18.32
N GLU A 184 -9.25 8.88 -19.31
CA GLU A 184 -9.76 9.98 -20.12
C GLU A 184 -11.01 10.66 -19.53
N GLY A 185 -11.59 10.14 -18.45
CA GLY A 185 -12.84 10.66 -17.87
C GLY A 185 -14.08 10.45 -18.76
N LYS A 186 -14.10 9.36 -19.54
CA LYS A 186 -15.14 9.02 -20.54
C LYS A 186 -15.92 7.75 -20.22
N LEU A 187 -15.90 7.27 -18.98
CA LEU A 187 -16.68 6.10 -18.57
C LEU A 187 -18.19 6.34 -18.80
N PRO A 188 -18.96 5.30 -19.17
CA PRO A 188 -20.42 5.38 -19.19
C PRO A 188 -20.99 5.92 -17.87
N LYS A 189 -21.95 6.85 -17.95
CA LYS A 189 -22.52 7.50 -16.74
C LYS A 189 -23.09 6.50 -15.73
N GLN A 190 -23.63 5.37 -16.21
CA GLN A 190 -24.15 4.29 -15.36
C GLN A 190 -23.07 3.70 -14.43
N VAL A 191 -21.81 3.64 -14.88
CA VAL A 191 -20.67 3.15 -14.08
C VAL A 191 -20.32 4.12 -12.95
N MET A 192 -20.59 5.41 -13.14
CA MET A 192 -20.31 6.47 -12.17
C MET A 192 -21.51 6.78 -11.26
N ASP A 193 -22.62 6.04 -11.38
CA ASP A 193 -23.78 6.24 -10.51
C ASP A 193 -23.47 5.71 -9.09
N PRO A 194 -23.47 6.56 -8.05
CA PRO A 194 -23.08 6.17 -6.70
C PRO A 194 -23.99 5.12 -6.06
N LYS A 195 -25.18 4.83 -6.61
CA LYS A 195 -26.08 3.81 -6.05
C LYS A 195 -25.49 2.41 -6.08
N TRP A 196 -24.68 2.09 -7.09
CA TRP A 196 -24.03 0.78 -7.20
C TRP A 196 -22.98 0.61 -6.12
N MET A 197 -22.11 1.63 -5.97
CA MET A 197 -21.13 1.67 -4.89
C MET A 197 -21.80 1.63 -3.52
N LYS A 198 -22.89 2.36 -3.30
CA LYS A 198 -23.61 2.34 -2.02
C LYS A 198 -24.09 0.93 -1.66
N SER A 199 -24.74 0.25 -2.60
CA SER A 199 -25.24 -1.12 -2.39
C SER A 199 -24.11 -2.10 -2.10
N ALA A 200 -23.01 -2.04 -2.88
CA ALA A 200 -21.85 -2.89 -2.66
C ALA A 200 -21.16 -2.60 -1.32
N TRP A 201 -20.98 -1.31 -0.98
CA TRP A 201 -20.38 -0.87 0.27
C TRP A 201 -21.16 -1.36 1.50
N GLU A 202 -22.49 -1.24 1.48
CA GLU A 202 -23.35 -1.72 2.58
C GLU A 202 -23.16 -3.23 2.80
N LYS A 203 -23.08 -4.01 1.72
CA LYS A 203 -22.83 -5.46 1.78
C LYS A 203 -21.40 -5.80 2.25
N THR A 204 -20.39 -5.04 1.82
CA THR A 204 -19.00 -5.22 2.28
C THR A 204 -18.90 -4.97 3.78
N VAL A 205 -19.55 -3.91 4.28
CA VAL A 205 -19.63 -3.62 5.72
C VAL A 205 -20.35 -4.74 6.47
N GLU A 206 -21.47 -5.24 5.95
CA GLU A 206 -22.22 -6.34 6.56
C GLU A 206 -21.41 -7.64 6.62
N ALA A 207 -20.69 -7.98 5.54
CA ALA A 207 -19.79 -9.12 5.52
C ALA A 207 -18.68 -8.97 6.57
N ALA A 208 -18.03 -7.81 6.66
CA ALA A 208 -17.01 -7.57 7.68
C ALA A 208 -17.57 -7.80 9.10
N GLU A 209 -18.73 -7.26 9.43
CA GLU A 209 -19.37 -7.48 10.73
C GLU A 209 -19.80 -8.92 10.97
N GLN A 210 -20.35 -9.59 9.95
CA GLN A 210 -20.80 -10.98 10.04
C GLN A 210 -19.67 -11.93 10.44
N TYR A 211 -18.45 -11.68 9.98
CA TYR A 211 -17.28 -12.53 10.25
C TYR A 211 -16.43 -12.05 11.42
N TYR A 212 -16.69 -10.88 11.99
CA TYR A 212 -15.92 -10.41 13.13
C TYR A 212 -16.15 -11.31 14.35
N ARG A 213 -15.08 -11.95 14.84
CA ARG A 213 -15.09 -12.77 16.05
C ARG A 213 -13.96 -12.29 16.97
N PRO A 214 -14.21 -11.27 17.81
CA PRO A 214 -13.21 -10.72 18.72
C PRO A 214 -12.55 -11.82 19.56
N GLY A 215 -11.22 -11.83 19.59
CA GLY A 215 -10.40 -12.86 20.25
C GLY A 215 -10.00 -14.03 19.36
N GLU A 216 -10.68 -14.24 18.23
CA GLU A 216 -10.46 -15.38 17.32
C GLU A 216 -10.09 -14.95 15.90
N PHE A 217 -10.88 -14.07 15.28
CA PHE A 217 -10.69 -13.58 13.92
C PHE A 217 -11.19 -12.15 13.79
N SER A 218 -10.29 -11.19 13.56
CA SER A 218 -10.66 -9.78 13.40
C SER A 218 -10.85 -9.39 11.94
N THR A 219 -11.98 -8.79 11.61
CA THR A 219 -12.23 -8.20 10.29
C THR A 219 -12.16 -6.69 10.39
N PHE A 220 -11.92 -6.04 9.25
CA PHE A 220 -11.95 -4.59 9.14
C PHE A 220 -12.90 -4.15 8.04
N ILE A 221 -13.53 -3.01 8.27
CA ILE A 221 -14.21 -2.27 7.22
C ILE A 221 -13.15 -1.42 6.54
N ALA A 222 -12.96 -1.64 5.25
CA ALA A 222 -11.90 -1.02 4.47
C ALA A 222 -12.27 -0.96 2.99
N PHE A 223 -11.60 -0.09 2.24
CA PHE A 223 -11.70 0.02 0.78
C PHE A 223 -10.41 0.59 0.20
N GLU A 224 -10.22 0.50 -1.11
CA GLU A 224 -9.11 1.17 -1.78
C GLU A 224 -9.57 2.43 -2.53
N TRP A 225 -8.80 3.52 -2.39
CA TRP A 225 -8.93 4.73 -3.20
C TRP A 225 -7.86 4.75 -4.30
N THR A 226 -8.29 4.75 -5.57
CA THR A 226 -7.51 4.19 -6.69
C THR A 226 -7.09 5.25 -7.70
N VAL A 227 -6.18 6.14 -7.27
CA VAL A 227 -5.68 7.22 -8.13
C VAL A 227 -4.65 6.73 -9.14
N ASN A 228 -5.01 6.83 -10.42
CA ASN A 228 -4.14 6.67 -11.59
C ASN A 228 -3.79 8.05 -12.19
N ALA A 229 -2.78 8.73 -11.66
CA ALA A 229 -2.40 10.08 -12.11
C ALA A 229 -1.62 10.06 -13.43
N ASP A 230 -1.63 11.16 -14.21
CA ASP A 230 -0.76 11.40 -15.39
C ASP A 230 -0.60 10.23 -16.39
N GLY A 231 -1.65 9.42 -16.54
CA GLY A 231 -1.64 8.21 -17.36
C GLY A 231 -0.93 7.04 -16.66
N GLY A 232 -1.39 6.65 -15.47
CA GLY A 232 -1.02 5.39 -14.80
C GLY A 232 -0.04 5.50 -13.63
N ASP A 233 0.35 6.72 -13.21
CA ASP A 233 1.20 6.93 -12.04
C ASP A 233 0.42 6.57 -10.76
N ASN A 234 0.80 5.46 -10.14
CA ASN A 234 0.13 4.88 -8.99
C ASN A 234 0.18 5.78 -7.74
N LEU A 235 -0.99 6.11 -7.20
CA LEU A 235 -1.17 6.80 -5.91
C LEU A 235 -2.30 6.15 -5.10
N HIS A 236 -2.42 4.83 -5.17
CA HIS A 236 -3.46 4.08 -4.46
C HIS A 236 -3.21 4.03 -2.95
N ARG A 237 -4.29 3.95 -2.18
CA ARG A 237 -4.29 3.86 -0.72
C ARG A 237 -5.40 2.95 -0.22
N ASN A 238 -5.05 2.03 0.68
CA ASN A 238 -6.03 1.26 1.45
C ASN A 238 -6.51 2.09 2.64
N ILE A 239 -7.81 2.36 2.73
CA ILE A 239 -8.45 3.13 3.79
C ILE A 239 -9.04 2.18 4.80
N ILE A 240 -8.61 2.26 6.06
CA ILE A 240 -8.90 1.26 7.09
C ILE A 240 -9.51 1.94 8.31
N PHE A 241 -10.75 1.58 8.61
CA PHE A 241 -11.47 2.09 9.76
C PHE A 241 -11.16 1.28 11.01
N ARG A 242 -11.00 1.98 12.14
CA ARG A 242 -10.93 1.36 13.47
C ARG A 242 -12.29 0.83 13.93
N ASP A 243 -13.36 1.42 13.39
CA ASP A 243 -14.72 1.35 13.91
C ASP A 243 -15.58 0.25 13.26
N GLY A 244 -16.80 0.09 13.78
CA GLY A 244 -17.83 -0.79 13.22
C GLY A 244 -18.85 -0.10 12.33
N ALA A 245 -19.80 -0.89 11.85
CA ALA A 245 -20.86 -0.48 10.93
C ALA A 245 -21.68 0.73 11.43
N ASP A 246 -21.81 0.91 12.75
CA ASP A 246 -22.53 2.02 13.36
C ASP A 246 -21.96 3.40 12.99
N ARG A 247 -20.65 3.47 12.68
CA ARG A 247 -19.97 4.70 12.26
C ARG A 247 -19.69 4.75 10.76
N THR A 248 -19.29 3.62 10.18
CA THR A 248 -18.76 3.56 8.81
C THR A 248 -19.83 3.55 7.72
N LYS A 249 -21.04 3.01 7.99
CA LYS A 249 -22.15 3.02 6.99
C LYS A 249 -22.63 4.44 6.65
N SER A 250 -22.38 5.41 7.53
CA SER A 250 -22.83 6.79 7.37
C SER A 250 -22.11 7.55 6.25
N LEU A 251 -20.97 7.03 5.78
CA LEU A 251 -20.12 7.68 4.79
C LEU A 251 -19.90 6.76 3.59
N LEU A 252 -20.13 7.29 2.39
CA LEU A 252 -19.74 6.59 1.17
C LEU A 252 -18.22 6.69 0.98
N PRO A 253 -17.57 5.62 0.49
CA PRO A 253 -16.17 5.67 0.07
C PRO A 253 -15.91 6.84 -0.87
N LEU A 254 -14.82 7.57 -0.64
CA LEU A 254 -14.36 8.61 -1.57
C LEU A 254 -13.85 7.94 -2.84
N THR A 255 -14.18 8.49 -4.02
CA THR A 255 -13.74 7.94 -5.31
C THR A 255 -12.68 8.84 -5.96
N THR A 256 -11.93 8.29 -6.92
CA THR A 256 -11.07 9.08 -7.81
C THR A 256 -11.86 10.01 -8.74
N PHE A 257 -13.17 9.76 -8.93
CA PHE A 257 -14.06 10.64 -9.69
C PHE A 257 -14.31 11.96 -8.95
N ASP A 258 -14.30 11.94 -7.62
CA ASP A 258 -14.42 13.13 -6.78
C ASP A 258 -13.12 13.93 -6.76
N THR A 259 -11.98 13.24 -6.59
CA THR A 259 -10.67 13.89 -6.51
C THR A 259 -9.53 12.91 -6.74
N LYS A 260 -8.40 13.43 -7.25
CA LYS A 260 -7.12 12.70 -7.33
C LYS A 260 -6.09 13.19 -6.31
N ASN A 261 -6.42 14.22 -5.53
CA ASN A 261 -5.48 14.88 -4.65
C ASN A 261 -5.50 14.25 -3.24
N PRO A 262 -4.38 13.69 -2.74
CA PRO A 262 -4.32 13.09 -1.40
C PRO A 262 -4.70 14.04 -0.26
N VAL A 263 -4.50 15.36 -0.41
CA VAL A 263 -4.96 16.34 0.59
C VAL A 263 -6.48 16.29 0.76
N LYS A 264 -7.22 16.11 -0.34
CA LYS A 264 -8.68 15.99 -0.30
C LYS A 264 -9.14 14.68 0.30
N LEU A 265 -8.39 13.60 0.09
CA LEU A 265 -8.60 12.35 0.82
C LEU A 265 -8.42 12.55 2.33
N TRP A 266 -7.33 13.18 2.77
CA TRP A 266 -7.09 13.42 4.19
C TRP A 266 -8.13 14.37 4.82
N GLU A 267 -8.61 15.37 4.09
CA GLU A 267 -9.74 16.22 4.51
C GLU A 267 -11.04 15.41 4.69
N TRP A 268 -11.32 14.47 3.78
CA TRP A 268 -12.45 13.54 3.87
C TRP A 268 -12.30 12.60 5.09
N MET A 269 -11.10 12.07 5.33
CA MET A 269 -10.78 11.23 6.50
C MET A 269 -10.98 12.02 7.80
N LYS A 270 -10.47 13.25 7.86
CA LYS A 270 -10.69 14.14 9.00
C LYS A 270 -12.17 14.41 9.22
N THR A 271 -12.94 14.63 8.16
CA THR A 271 -14.39 14.84 8.25
C THR A 271 -15.11 13.63 8.85
N TYR A 272 -14.68 12.41 8.52
CA TYR A 272 -15.18 11.20 9.16
C TYR A 272 -14.89 11.20 10.67
N GLU A 273 -13.64 11.47 11.08
CA GLU A 273 -13.26 11.51 12.50
C GLU A 273 -14.05 12.60 13.27
N ASP A 274 -14.16 13.80 12.71
CA ASP A 274 -14.83 14.95 13.33
C ASP A 274 -16.35 14.70 13.50
N LYS A 275 -17.00 14.05 12.52
CA LYS A 275 -18.46 13.83 12.55
C LYS A 275 -18.89 12.63 13.38
N THR A 276 -18.07 11.59 13.41
CA THR A 276 -18.44 10.29 14.01
C THR A 276 -17.73 10.04 15.33
N GLY A 277 -16.65 10.77 15.63
CA GLY A 277 -15.71 10.43 16.70
C GLY A 277 -14.88 9.18 16.41
N GLY A 278 -15.01 8.60 15.20
CA GLY A 278 -14.28 7.43 14.75
C GLY A 278 -12.79 7.69 14.50
N ARG A 279 -12.09 6.66 14.04
CA ARG A 279 -10.67 6.71 13.66
C ARG A 279 -10.43 5.99 12.35
N VAL A 280 -9.62 6.59 11.50
CA VAL A 280 -9.30 6.05 10.17
C VAL A 280 -7.84 6.30 9.82
N LEU A 281 -7.23 5.36 9.11
CA LEU A 281 -5.89 5.48 8.55
C LEU A 281 -5.89 5.07 7.07
N ALA A 282 -4.84 5.45 6.36
CA ALA A 282 -4.57 5.11 4.99
C ALA A 282 -3.20 4.42 4.88
N ILE A 283 -3.09 3.40 4.03
CA ILE A 283 -1.82 2.73 3.70
C ILE A 283 -1.56 2.95 2.21
N PRO A 284 -0.69 3.92 1.85
CA PRO A 284 -0.17 4.00 0.49
C PRO A 284 0.61 2.75 0.11
N HIS A 285 0.55 2.37 -1.17
CA HIS A 285 1.23 1.18 -1.68
C HIS A 285 1.74 1.39 -3.12
N ASN A 286 2.61 0.50 -3.60
CA ASN A 286 3.17 0.50 -4.96
C ASN A 286 3.80 1.82 -5.41
N GLY A 287 4.62 2.42 -4.56
CA GLY A 287 5.47 3.54 -4.95
C GLY A 287 6.38 3.19 -6.12
N ASN A 288 6.84 1.92 -6.23
CA ASN A 288 7.60 1.41 -7.37
C ASN A 288 6.88 1.56 -8.72
N MET A 289 5.56 1.73 -8.75
CA MET A 289 4.76 1.93 -9.98
C MET A 289 4.21 3.37 -10.09
N SER A 290 4.77 4.32 -9.34
CA SER A 290 4.26 5.70 -9.24
C SER A 290 4.91 6.71 -10.19
N ASN A 291 5.94 6.30 -10.95
CA ASN A 291 6.83 7.20 -11.69
C ASN A 291 7.36 8.37 -10.84
N GLY A 292 7.65 8.07 -9.57
CA GLY A 292 8.21 9.02 -8.61
C GLY A 292 7.18 9.92 -7.92
N ARG A 293 5.87 9.74 -8.13
CA ARG A 293 4.85 10.58 -7.47
C ARG A 293 4.65 10.24 -5.99
N MET A 294 4.90 9.01 -5.56
CA MET A 294 4.53 8.55 -4.21
C MET A 294 5.19 9.37 -3.08
N PHE A 295 6.50 9.63 -3.21
CA PHE A 295 7.29 10.37 -2.22
C PHE A 295 7.89 11.66 -2.79
N ILE A 296 7.32 12.19 -3.87
CA ILE A 296 7.77 13.47 -4.42
C ILE A 296 7.67 14.59 -3.38
N GLU A 297 8.65 15.49 -3.35
CA GLU A 297 8.70 16.58 -2.37
C GLU A 297 7.93 17.82 -2.83
N LYS A 298 6.75 17.59 -3.37
CA LYS A 298 5.79 18.59 -3.84
C LYS A 298 4.38 18.09 -3.58
N GLN A 299 3.44 19.01 -3.49
CA GLN A 299 2.02 18.64 -3.44
C GLN A 299 1.56 18.14 -4.81
N PHE A 300 0.35 17.60 -4.86
CA PHE A 300 -0.22 16.98 -6.05
C PHE A 300 -0.25 17.90 -7.28
N ASP A 301 -0.50 19.20 -7.06
CA ASP A 301 -0.53 20.26 -8.07
C ASP A 301 0.85 20.86 -8.41
N GLY A 302 1.92 20.33 -7.80
CA GLY A 302 3.29 20.80 -7.97
C GLY A 302 3.69 21.95 -7.04
N SER A 303 2.79 22.45 -6.20
CA SER A 303 3.11 23.47 -5.21
C SER A 303 4.08 22.96 -4.13
N PRO A 304 4.82 23.85 -3.43
CA PRO A 304 5.70 23.45 -2.35
C PRO A 304 4.95 22.76 -1.19
N LEU A 305 5.62 21.82 -0.53
CA LEU A 305 5.12 21.23 0.72
C LEU A 305 4.98 22.29 1.82
N THR A 306 3.93 22.19 2.63
CA THR A 306 3.67 23.03 3.80
C THR A 306 3.73 22.23 5.10
N PRO A 307 3.88 22.87 6.28
CA PRO A 307 3.77 22.20 7.57
C PRO A 307 2.45 21.43 7.74
N GLU A 308 1.33 22.01 7.31
CA GLU A 308 0.00 21.39 7.42
C GLU A 308 -0.10 20.13 6.56
N TRP A 309 0.43 20.16 5.34
CA TRP A 309 0.53 18.98 4.49
C TRP A 309 1.32 17.86 5.17
N ALA A 310 2.45 18.21 5.80
CA ALA A 310 3.29 17.21 6.47
C ALA A 310 2.60 16.59 7.69
N GLN A 311 1.87 17.40 8.46
CA GLN A 311 1.07 16.95 9.59
C GLN A 311 -0.07 16.02 9.14
N MET A 312 -0.80 16.38 8.09
CA MET A 312 -1.89 15.55 7.56
C MET A 312 -1.36 14.19 7.07
N ARG A 313 -0.26 14.17 6.32
CA ARG A 313 0.34 12.92 5.84
C ARG A 313 0.80 12.04 6.99
N ALA A 314 1.55 12.61 7.95
CA ALA A 314 2.03 11.87 9.11
C ALA A 314 0.89 11.32 9.98
N ARG A 315 -0.24 12.04 10.04
CA ARG A 315 -1.44 11.65 10.80
C ARG A 315 -2.21 10.51 10.14
N PHE A 316 -2.42 10.58 8.83
CA PHE A 316 -3.32 9.68 8.13
C PHE A 316 -2.62 8.52 7.42
N GLU A 317 -1.33 8.65 7.10
CA GLU A 317 -0.55 7.60 6.44
C GLU A 317 0.57 7.07 7.36
N PRO A 318 0.25 6.39 8.49
CA PRO A 318 1.26 5.92 9.44
C PRO A 318 2.05 4.72 8.93
N LEU A 319 1.57 3.99 7.92
CA LEU A 319 2.18 2.78 7.37
C LEU A 319 2.37 2.90 5.86
N TYR A 320 3.29 2.11 5.31
CA TYR A 320 3.48 1.96 3.88
C TYR A 320 3.66 0.48 3.51
N GLU A 321 2.99 0.05 2.44
CA GLU A 321 3.09 -1.31 1.93
C GLU A 321 4.41 -1.51 1.17
N LEU A 322 5.31 -2.30 1.75
CA LEU A 322 6.66 -2.53 1.24
C LEU A 322 6.71 -3.61 0.17
N VAL A 323 5.80 -4.57 0.20
CA VAL A 323 5.78 -5.66 -0.75
C VAL A 323 4.36 -6.16 -0.98
N GLN A 324 4.11 -6.52 -2.24
CA GLN A 324 2.93 -7.23 -2.71
C GLN A 324 3.27 -8.04 -3.98
N ILE A 325 2.28 -8.57 -4.69
CA ILE A 325 2.47 -9.35 -5.93
C ILE A 325 3.25 -8.61 -7.03
N LYS A 326 3.07 -7.30 -7.16
CA LYS A 326 3.78 -6.39 -8.07
C LYS A 326 5.18 -5.98 -7.54
N GLY A 327 5.81 -6.88 -6.79
CA GLY A 327 7.17 -6.71 -6.30
C GLY A 327 7.33 -5.88 -5.02
N GLN A 328 8.58 -5.56 -4.71
CA GLN A 328 8.94 -4.79 -3.52
C GLN A 328 9.18 -3.31 -3.82
N SER A 329 8.81 -2.47 -2.85
CA SER A 329 8.97 -1.02 -2.81
C SER A 329 9.79 -0.57 -1.58
N GLU A 330 10.58 -1.46 -0.99
CA GLU A 330 11.43 -1.17 0.16
C GLU A 330 12.68 -0.37 -0.26
N SER A 331 13.46 -0.90 -1.22
CA SER A 331 14.65 -0.27 -1.78
C SER A 331 14.93 -0.71 -3.22
N HIS A 332 15.96 -0.17 -3.85
CA HIS A 332 16.40 -0.52 -5.20
C HIS A 332 17.93 -0.65 -5.22
N PRO A 333 18.55 -1.56 -6.01
CA PRO A 333 20.00 -1.73 -6.05
C PRO A 333 20.75 -0.45 -6.45
N SER A 334 20.15 0.43 -7.25
CA SER A 334 20.76 1.74 -7.57
C SER A 334 20.72 2.75 -6.42
N LEU A 335 19.91 2.52 -5.39
CA LEU A 335 19.72 3.40 -4.23
C LEU A 335 20.44 2.84 -2.98
N SER A 336 20.50 1.51 -2.87
CA SER A 336 21.22 0.77 -1.82
C SER A 336 22.27 -0.18 -2.44
N PRO A 337 23.34 0.34 -3.07
CA PRO A 337 24.33 -0.50 -3.78
C PRO A 337 25.13 -1.44 -2.87
N GLU A 338 25.18 -1.16 -1.57
CA GLU A 338 25.85 -1.98 -0.56
C GLU A 338 24.93 -3.02 0.09
N ASP A 339 23.67 -3.12 -0.35
CA ASP A 339 22.70 -4.10 0.14
C ASP A 339 22.55 -5.26 -0.84
N GLU A 340 23.09 -6.43 -0.49
CA GLU A 340 22.94 -7.63 -1.32
C GLU A 340 21.49 -8.11 -1.47
N PHE A 341 20.57 -7.64 -0.63
CA PHE A 341 19.14 -7.99 -0.64
C PHE A 341 18.24 -6.90 -1.24
N ALA A 342 18.80 -5.89 -1.91
CA ALA A 342 17.99 -4.86 -2.58
C ALA A 342 17.47 -5.27 -3.98
N ASN A 343 17.98 -6.37 -4.56
CA ASN A 343 17.72 -6.76 -5.96
C ASN A 343 16.85 -8.03 -6.08
N TRP A 344 15.61 -7.98 -5.59
CA TRP A 344 14.62 -9.05 -5.75
C TRP A 344 13.25 -8.48 -6.11
N GLU A 345 12.49 -9.25 -6.90
CA GLU A 345 11.11 -8.95 -7.31
C GLU A 345 10.90 -7.46 -7.66
N LEU A 346 11.73 -6.94 -8.59
CA LEU A 346 11.71 -5.53 -8.99
C LEU A 346 10.72 -5.30 -10.12
N TRP A 347 9.75 -4.42 -9.86
CA TRP A 347 8.88 -3.87 -10.88
C TRP A 347 9.22 -2.40 -11.12
N ASP A 348 10.19 -2.16 -11.99
CA ASP A 348 10.83 -0.86 -12.24
C ASP A 348 10.83 -0.42 -13.73
N ARG A 349 10.11 -1.11 -14.62
CA ARG A 349 10.07 -0.81 -16.07
C ARG A 349 9.16 0.37 -16.43
N GLY A 350 8.26 0.77 -15.54
CA GLY A 350 7.35 1.89 -15.74
C GLY A 350 6.32 2.04 -14.62
N ASN A 351 5.23 2.75 -14.90
CA ASN A 351 4.04 2.83 -14.04
C ASN A 351 3.01 1.73 -14.39
N LEU A 352 1.76 1.86 -13.93
CA LEU A 352 0.71 0.84 -14.14
C LEU A 352 0.37 0.54 -15.61
N ILE A 353 0.68 1.45 -16.54
CA ILE A 353 0.52 1.22 -17.99
C ILE A 353 1.86 1.00 -18.70
N LEU A 354 2.94 0.79 -17.93
CA LEU A 354 4.32 0.72 -18.40
C LEU A 354 4.73 1.96 -19.19
N LYS A 355 4.29 3.15 -18.78
CA LYS A 355 4.90 4.40 -19.23
C LYS A 355 6.32 4.47 -18.64
N PRO A 356 7.37 4.71 -19.46
CA PRO A 356 8.74 4.73 -19.00
C PRO A 356 8.96 5.71 -17.83
N LYS A 357 9.79 5.30 -16.86
CA LYS A 357 10.10 6.11 -15.70
C LYS A 357 10.82 7.41 -16.09
N PRO A 358 10.40 8.57 -15.56
CA PRO A 358 11.17 9.80 -15.70
C PRO A 358 12.58 9.66 -15.09
N PRO A 359 13.61 10.34 -15.64
CA PRO A 359 14.94 10.35 -15.05
C PRO A 359 14.91 10.79 -13.58
N GLY A 360 15.53 10.00 -12.70
CA GLY A 360 15.60 10.30 -11.27
C GLY A 360 14.33 10.00 -10.46
N ALA A 361 13.32 9.36 -11.06
CA ALA A 361 12.07 9.02 -10.37
C ALA A 361 12.26 8.02 -9.22
N LEU A 362 13.15 7.02 -9.38
CA LEU A 362 13.32 5.92 -8.43
C LEU A 362 13.50 6.38 -6.97
N GLN A 363 14.24 7.46 -6.72
CA GLN A 363 14.45 7.96 -5.35
C GLN A 363 13.15 8.40 -4.63
N TYR A 364 12.05 8.59 -5.36
CA TYR A 364 10.75 8.98 -4.82
C TYR A 364 9.72 7.83 -4.86
N GLU A 365 10.18 6.60 -5.12
CA GLU A 365 9.33 5.41 -5.27
C GLU A 365 9.53 4.40 -4.13
N TYR A 366 10.68 4.45 -3.44
CA TYR A 366 11.08 3.44 -2.46
C TYR A 366 11.10 3.98 -1.02
N TRP A 367 10.69 3.13 -0.09
CA TRP A 367 10.46 3.47 1.31
C TRP A 367 11.71 3.94 2.05
N ARG A 368 12.87 3.29 1.86
CA ARG A 368 14.09 3.69 2.57
C ARG A 368 14.55 5.10 2.20
N GLU A 369 14.39 5.50 0.94
CA GLU A 369 14.63 6.88 0.52
C GLU A 369 13.59 7.83 1.13
N ALA A 370 12.32 7.45 1.17
CA ALA A 370 11.29 8.24 1.84
C ALA A 370 11.61 8.48 3.33
N LEU A 371 12.07 7.46 4.06
CA LEU A 371 12.49 7.60 5.46
C LEU A 371 13.66 8.60 5.60
N LYS A 372 14.67 8.52 4.72
CA LYS A 372 15.83 9.44 4.72
C LYS A 372 15.42 10.87 4.35
N SER A 373 14.57 11.03 3.34
CA SER A 373 13.99 12.33 2.94
C SER A 373 13.13 12.92 4.06
N GLY A 374 12.39 12.08 4.78
CA GLY A 374 11.60 12.47 5.95
C GLY A 374 12.42 13.18 7.03
N LEU A 375 13.62 12.67 7.35
CA LEU A 375 14.54 13.32 8.30
C LEU A 375 14.95 14.74 7.86
N ARG A 376 15.07 14.95 6.54
CA ARG A 376 15.41 16.26 5.98
C ARG A 376 14.20 17.19 5.98
N LEU A 377 13.04 16.68 5.59
CA LEU A 377 11.79 17.43 5.53
C LEU A 377 11.33 17.86 6.93
N GLU A 378 11.56 17.06 7.97
CA GLU A 378 11.23 17.41 9.36
C GLU A 378 11.87 18.73 9.80
N LYS A 379 13.14 18.97 9.42
CA LYS A 379 13.85 20.24 9.72
C LYS A 379 13.21 21.45 9.05
N LYS A 380 12.56 21.27 7.90
CA LYS A 380 11.94 22.34 7.11
C LYS A 380 10.48 22.57 7.47
N LEU A 381 9.74 21.50 7.75
CA LEU A 381 8.29 21.52 7.90
C LEU A 381 7.83 21.37 9.36
N GLY A 382 8.74 21.06 10.29
CA GLY A 382 8.43 20.80 11.70
C GLY A 382 7.82 19.42 11.96
N THR A 383 7.48 18.67 10.93
CA THR A 383 6.92 17.32 11.02
C THR A 383 7.55 16.44 9.93
N ASN A 384 7.85 15.19 10.25
CA ASN A 384 8.33 14.22 9.28
C ASN A 384 7.14 13.56 8.57
N PRO A 385 6.84 13.89 7.30
CA PRO A 385 5.69 13.33 6.60
C PRO A 385 5.87 11.85 6.22
N PHE A 386 7.09 11.31 6.30
CA PHE A 386 7.44 9.97 5.83
C PHE A 386 7.90 9.06 6.98
N ALA A 387 7.60 9.39 8.24
CA ALA A 387 7.91 8.56 9.41
C ALA A 387 6.98 7.34 9.54
N MET A 388 6.89 6.54 8.48
CA MET A 388 5.95 5.43 8.31
C MET A 388 6.52 4.11 8.83
N GLY A 389 5.66 3.24 9.35
CA GLY A 389 5.97 1.84 9.64
C GLY A 389 5.79 0.93 8.43
N ALA A 390 6.13 -0.35 8.61
CA ALA A 390 6.07 -1.35 7.55
C ALA A 390 4.70 -2.04 7.49
N ASN A 391 4.20 -2.24 6.27
CA ASN A 391 3.05 -3.09 5.94
C ASN A 391 3.44 -4.02 4.78
N ALA A 392 2.79 -5.17 4.67
CA ALA A 392 2.88 -6.07 3.52
C ALA A 392 1.53 -6.76 3.30
N ALA A 393 1.17 -6.97 2.05
CA ALA A 393 -0.16 -7.43 1.69
C ALA A 393 -0.12 -8.07 0.30
N THR A 394 -1.11 -8.88 -0.06
CA THR A 394 -1.05 -9.58 -1.35
C THR A 394 -1.38 -8.67 -2.52
N ASP A 395 -2.31 -7.73 -2.34
CA ASP A 395 -2.99 -7.04 -3.44
C ASP A 395 -3.56 -8.06 -4.45
N THR A 396 -4.15 -9.15 -3.95
CA THR A 396 -4.77 -10.15 -4.82
C THR A 396 -6.03 -9.59 -5.47
N HIS A 397 -6.31 -9.95 -6.72
CA HIS A 397 -7.55 -9.62 -7.45
C HIS A 397 -8.35 -10.88 -7.80
N THR A 398 -8.26 -11.87 -6.91
CA THR A 398 -8.96 -13.15 -7.04
C THR A 398 -9.92 -13.43 -5.89
N GLY A 399 -9.93 -12.61 -4.84
CA GLY A 399 -10.54 -12.93 -3.55
C GLY A 399 -9.76 -13.97 -2.73
N LEU A 400 -8.62 -14.47 -3.24
CA LEU A 400 -7.77 -15.46 -2.59
C LEU A 400 -6.43 -14.83 -2.20
N SER A 401 -6.26 -14.54 -0.91
CA SER A 401 -4.97 -14.06 -0.37
C SER A 401 -4.00 -15.23 -0.24
N THR A 402 -3.20 -15.46 -1.29
CA THR A 402 -2.25 -16.58 -1.36
C THR A 402 -0.82 -16.07 -1.47
N PRO A 403 -0.17 -15.67 -0.37
CA PRO A 403 1.22 -15.21 -0.40
C PRO A 403 2.24 -16.36 -0.47
N ASP A 404 1.83 -17.59 -0.20
CA ASP A 404 2.73 -18.75 -0.16
C ASP A 404 3.04 -19.28 -1.57
N GLN A 405 4.32 -19.47 -1.88
CA GLN A 405 4.81 -19.92 -3.19
C GLN A 405 4.21 -21.27 -3.64
N ASP A 406 4.03 -22.22 -2.72
CA ASP A 406 3.48 -23.55 -3.00
C ASP A 406 1.95 -23.58 -3.09
N ASN A 407 1.29 -22.44 -2.81
CA ASN A 407 -0.16 -22.27 -2.90
C ASN A 407 -0.54 -20.99 -3.66
N PHE A 408 0.30 -20.51 -4.58
CA PHE A 408 0.15 -19.21 -5.23
C PHE A 408 -0.87 -19.21 -6.38
N PHE A 409 -2.01 -18.52 -6.19
CA PHE A 409 -3.07 -18.39 -7.20
C PHE A 409 -2.86 -17.24 -8.18
N GLY A 410 -1.87 -16.37 -7.98
CA GLY A 410 -1.57 -15.25 -8.87
C GLY A 410 -2.39 -14.00 -8.58
N LYS A 411 -2.03 -12.89 -9.25
CA LYS A 411 -2.70 -11.59 -9.13
C LYS A 411 -4.15 -11.65 -9.57
N PHE A 412 -4.43 -12.34 -10.66
CA PHE A 412 -5.66 -12.27 -11.44
C PHE A 412 -6.22 -13.67 -11.74
N LYS A 413 -7.52 -13.78 -12.04
CA LYS A 413 -8.17 -15.04 -12.47
C LYS A 413 -7.48 -15.63 -13.70
N THR A 414 -7.06 -14.80 -14.65
CA THR A 414 -6.30 -15.20 -15.85
C THR A 414 -4.98 -15.91 -15.51
N LEU A 415 -4.44 -15.64 -14.32
CA LEU A 415 -3.21 -16.23 -13.80
C LEU A 415 -3.48 -17.33 -12.77
N GLU A 416 -4.70 -17.82 -12.61
CA GLU A 416 -4.95 -18.96 -11.72
C GLU A 416 -4.33 -20.27 -12.25
N PRO A 417 -4.06 -21.29 -11.40
CA PRO A 417 -3.41 -22.54 -11.79
C PRO A 417 -4.13 -23.38 -12.86
N SER A 418 -5.39 -23.05 -13.18
CA SER A 418 -6.11 -23.64 -14.31
C SER A 418 -5.48 -23.28 -15.65
N ASN A 419 -4.91 -22.08 -15.76
CA ASN A 419 -4.17 -21.63 -16.93
C ASN A 419 -2.76 -22.24 -16.92
N LYS A 420 -2.51 -23.21 -17.81
CA LYS A 420 -1.22 -23.91 -17.90
C LYS A 420 -0.09 -23.04 -18.45
N GLU A 421 -0.45 -21.96 -19.16
CA GLU A 421 0.50 -20.98 -19.69
C GLU A 421 0.59 -19.71 -18.83
N ARG A 422 0.07 -19.73 -17.58
CA ARG A 422 0.06 -18.57 -16.68
C ARG A 422 1.43 -17.92 -16.51
N TRP A 423 2.51 -18.70 -16.51
CA TRP A 423 3.86 -18.20 -16.34
C TRP A 423 4.30 -17.33 -17.53
N ALA A 424 3.88 -17.66 -18.75
CA ALA A 424 4.18 -16.93 -19.98
C ALA A 424 3.11 -15.90 -20.34
N PHE A 425 2.05 -15.76 -19.53
CA PHE A 425 0.99 -14.80 -19.79
C PHE A 425 1.51 -13.36 -19.63
N PRO A 426 1.33 -12.47 -20.62
CA PRO A 426 1.71 -11.07 -20.51
C PRO A 426 0.74 -10.33 -19.60
N LEU A 427 1.12 -10.19 -18.33
CA LEU A 427 0.34 -9.55 -17.28
C LEU A 427 0.16 -8.04 -17.55
N LEU A 428 1.24 -7.35 -17.89
CA LEU A 428 1.19 -5.94 -18.31
C LEU A 428 2.00 -5.76 -19.58
N LYS A 429 1.53 -4.87 -20.47
CA LYS A 429 2.20 -4.51 -21.72
C LYS A 429 2.05 -3.02 -21.99
N GLY A 430 3.15 -2.37 -22.35
CA GLY A 430 3.15 -0.96 -22.74
C GLY A 430 4.48 -0.53 -23.34
N VAL A 431 4.70 0.79 -23.44
CA VAL A 431 5.89 1.35 -24.11
C VAL A 431 7.19 0.95 -23.41
N GLY A 432 7.16 0.83 -22.07
CA GLY A 432 8.30 0.45 -21.23
C GLY A 432 8.62 -1.05 -21.23
N GLY A 433 7.85 -1.88 -21.96
CA GLY A 433 8.07 -3.32 -22.06
C GLY A 433 6.86 -4.14 -21.65
N GLU A 434 7.12 -5.31 -21.06
CA GLU A 434 6.11 -6.27 -20.62
C GLU A 434 6.48 -6.82 -19.23
N TYR A 435 5.49 -7.18 -18.43
CA TYR A 435 5.64 -8.09 -17.28
C TYR A 435 4.91 -9.38 -17.56
N PHE A 436 5.55 -10.51 -17.27
CA PHE A 436 4.97 -11.84 -17.44
C PHE A 436 4.53 -12.44 -16.11
N GLY A 437 3.65 -13.45 -16.16
CA GLY A 437 3.14 -14.09 -14.97
C GLY A 437 4.21 -14.74 -14.06
N TRP A 438 5.37 -15.12 -14.58
CA TRP A 438 6.49 -15.62 -13.78
C TRP A 438 7.21 -14.53 -12.96
N GLU A 439 6.99 -13.25 -13.27
CA GLU A 439 7.60 -12.09 -12.58
C GLU A 439 6.75 -11.58 -11.41
N GLN A 440 5.73 -12.33 -11.03
CA GLN A 440 4.90 -12.04 -9.87
C GLN A 440 5.55 -12.55 -8.59
N ALA A 441 5.55 -11.73 -7.56
CA ALA A 441 5.96 -12.16 -6.23
C ALA A 441 4.79 -12.87 -5.52
N ALA A 442 4.95 -14.14 -5.14
CA ALA A 442 4.07 -14.70 -4.10
C ALA A 442 4.51 -14.09 -2.77
N SER A 443 3.82 -13.04 -2.34
CA SER A 443 4.28 -12.21 -1.24
C SER A 443 3.16 -11.45 -0.55
N GLY A 444 3.37 -11.18 0.73
CA GLY A 444 2.66 -10.15 1.47
C GLY A 444 1.83 -10.67 2.64
N ILE A 445 2.38 -10.57 3.85
CA ILE A 445 1.62 -10.70 5.11
C ILE A 445 2.17 -9.69 6.11
N THR A 446 1.28 -9.00 6.82
CA THR A 446 1.66 -8.08 7.90
C THR A 446 1.59 -8.78 9.25
N GLY A 447 2.67 -8.70 10.02
CA GLY A 447 2.68 -9.05 11.44
C GLY A 447 2.41 -7.81 12.29
N VAL A 448 1.46 -7.90 13.22
CA VAL A 448 1.04 -6.80 14.11
C VAL A 448 1.19 -7.21 15.57
N TRP A 449 1.99 -6.48 16.36
CA TRP A 449 2.04 -6.71 17.81
C TRP A 449 0.90 -5.98 18.50
N ALA A 450 -0.14 -6.73 18.87
CA ALA A 450 -1.31 -6.22 19.57
C ALA A 450 -1.49 -6.90 20.93
N LYS A 451 -2.30 -6.28 21.79
CA LYS A 451 -2.61 -6.81 23.12
C LYS A 451 -3.52 -8.03 23.06
N GLU A 452 -4.42 -8.01 22.09
CA GLU A 452 -5.46 -9.00 21.86
C GLU A 452 -5.88 -8.97 20.38
N ASN A 453 -6.57 -10.03 19.92
CA ASN A 453 -7.09 -10.12 18.57
C ASN A 453 -8.45 -9.40 18.47
N THR A 454 -8.44 -8.07 18.53
CA THR A 454 -9.63 -7.25 18.28
C THR A 454 -9.32 -6.23 17.18
N ARG A 455 -10.35 -5.83 16.43
CA ARG A 455 -10.26 -4.80 15.38
C ARG A 455 -9.57 -3.55 15.94
N GLU A 456 -10.00 -3.10 17.11
CA GLU A 456 -9.48 -1.94 17.81
C GLU A 456 -8.01 -2.10 18.20
N ALA A 457 -7.64 -3.20 18.85
CA ALA A 457 -6.27 -3.39 19.35
C ALA A 457 -5.25 -3.56 18.21
N ILE A 458 -5.65 -4.22 17.12
CA ILE A 458 -4.84 -4.39 15.91
C ILE A 458 -4.73 -3.07 15.16
N TRP A 459 -5.83 -2.32 14.99
CA TRP A 459 -5.77 -0.99 14.39
C TRP A 459 -4.85 -0.04 15.18
N ASP A 460 -5.00 -0.02 16.51
CA ASP A 460 -4.17 0.82 17.38
C ASP A 460 -2.69 0.43 17.28
N ALA A 461 -2.39 -0.84 16.95
CA ALA A 461 -1.03 -1.35 16.75
C ALA A 461 -0.45 -0.93 15.41
N MET A 462 -1.26 -0.99 14.36
CA MET A 462 -0.93 -0.44 13.04
C MET A 462 -0.66 1.07 13.12
N TYR A 463 -1.53 1.80 13.81
CA TYR A 463 -1.42 3.25 13.94
C TYR A 463 -0.15 3.69 14.68
N ARG A 464 0.24 2.97 15.76
CA ARG A 464 1.51 3.20 16.46
C ARG A 464 2.72 2.54 15.81
N LYS A 465 2.54 1.93 14.62
CA LYS A 465 3.59 1.33 13.77
C LYS A 465 4.31 0.14 14.39
N GLU A 466 3.67 -0.58 15.30
CA GLU A 466 4.25 -1.77 15.92
C GLU A 466 4.02 -3.01 15.04
N THR A 467 4.44 -2.88 13.79
CA THR A 467 4.16 -3.79 12.68
C THR A 467 5.45 -4.17 11.96
N PHE A 468 5.41 -5.27 11.21
CA PHE A 468 6.47 -5.65 10.30
C PHE A 468 5.91 -6.34 9.06
N ALA A 469 6.63 -6.19 7.95
CA ALA A 469 6.33 -6.78 6.66
C ALA A 469 7.00 -8.15 6.52
N THR A 470 6.29 -9.11 5.93
CA THR A 470 6.85 -10.41 5.55
C THR A 470 6.38 -10.77 4.14
N THR A 471 7.16 -11.59 3.44
CA THR A 471 6.80 -12.10 2.11
C THR A 471 5.92 -13.35 2.16
N GLY A 472 5.32 -13.70 3.30
CA GLY A 472 4.56 -14.94 3.47
C GLY A 472 4.90 -15.69 4.76
N PRO A 473 6.19 -15.93 5.08
CA PRO A 473 6.55 -16.60 6.33
C PRO A 473 6.04 -15.83 7.55
N ARG A 474 5.39 -16.52 8.49
CA ARG A 474 4.86 -15.94 9.74
C ARG A 474 5.91 -15.98 10.85
N LEU A 475 7.10 -15.45 10.54
CA LEU A 475 8.17 -15.27 11.52
C LEU A 475 7.82 -14.19 12.55
N SER A 476 8.38 -14.28 13.75
CA SER A 476 8.16 -13.27 14.80
C SER A 476 9.42 -12.46 15.03
N ILE A 477 9.34 -11.14 14.87
CA ILE A 477 10.44 -10.21 15.13
C ILE A 477 10.01 -9.18 16.18
N ARG A 478 10.85 -8.97 17.20
CA ARG A 478 10.79 -7.79 18.06
C ARG A 478 12.09 -7.03 18.01
N PHE A 479 11.94 -5.71 18.03
CA PHE A 479 13.04 -4.79 18.05
C PHE A 479 12.67 -3.64 19.00
N PHE A 480 13.49 -3.42 20.01
CA PHE A 480 13.40 -2.26 20.89
C PHE A 480 14.70 -1.48 20.86
N GLY A 481 14.60 -0.15 20.88
CA GLY A 481 15.73 0.76 21.08
C GLY A 481 15.65 1.45 22.42
N GLY A 482 16.78 1.60 23.10
CA GLY A 482 16.86 2.22 24.42
C GLY A 482 18.28 2.68 24.71
N TYR A 483 18.51 3.17 25.92
CA TYR A 483 19.82 3.65 26.34
C TYR A 483 20.41 2.88 27.53
N GLU A 484 19.63 1.95 28.09
CA GLU A 484 19.90 1.27 29.35
C GLU A 484 19.78 -0.26 29.25
N TYR A 485 19.68 -0.81 28.04
CA TYR A 485 19.67 -2.26 27.89
C TYR A 485 21.04 -2.86 28.21
N THR A 486 20.97 -4.00 28.87
CA THR A 486 22.10 -4.84 29.28
C THR A 486 21.82 -6.29 28.90
N ASP A 487 22.84 -7.16 28.98
CA ASP A 487 22.67 -8.60 28.72
C ASP A 487 21.60 -9.24 29.62
N GLN A 488 21.37 -8.70 30.83
CA GLN A 488 20.35 -9.21 31.75
C GLN A 488 18.93 -9.03 31.22
N ASP A 489 18.69 -8.06 30.34
CA ASP A 489 17.36 -7.79 29.78
C ASP A 489 16.91 -8.86 28.78
N MET A 490 17.85 -9.69 28.30
CA MET A 490 17.56 -10.88 27.50
C MET A 490 17.03 -12.06 28.34
N HIS A 491 17.17 -11.99 29.66
CA HIS A 491 16.76 -13.04 30.59
C HIS A 491 15.44 -12.66 31.30
N GLY A 492 14.60 -13.65 31.62
CA GLY A 492 13.30 -13.40 32.26
C GLY A 492 12.24 -12.89 31.27
N ASP A 493 11.46 -11.88 31.66
CA ASP A 493 10.41 -11.29 30.81
C ASP A 493 10.98 -10.22 29.87
N LEU A 494 11.63 -10.68 28.79
CA LEU A 494 12.26 -9.84 27.77
C LEU A 494 11.30 -8.77 27.23
N VAL A 495 10.02 -9.10 27.05
CA VAL A 495 9.03 -8.17 26.51
C VAL A 495 8.77 -7.03 27.51
N ALA A 496 8.55 -7.34 28.79
CA ALA A 496 8.35 -6.32 29.81
C ALA A 496 9.61 -5.44 29.98
N ASN A 497 10.80 -6.03 29.91
CA ASN A 497 12.06 -5.29 29.93
C ASN A 497 12.17 -4.35 28.72
N GLY A 498 11.80 -4.83 27.53
CA GLY A 498 11.77 -4.05 26.30
C GLY A 498 10.86 -2.81 26.37
N TYR A 499 9.65 -2.94 26.93
CA TYR A 499 8.78 -1.77 27.08
C TYR A 499 9.20 -0.84 28.22
N SER A 500 9.78 -1.36 29.30
CA SER A 500 10.11 -0.55 30.48
C SER A 500 11.39 0.30 30.29
N LYS A 501 12.34 -0.15 29.47
CA LYS A 501 13.65 0.52 29.28
C LYS A 501 13.85 1.13 27.89
N GLY A 502 12.86 1.04 27.01
CA GLY A 502 13.00 1.57 25.66
C GLY A 502 11.70 1.67 24.88
N ILE A 503 11.86 1.82 23.57
CA ILE A 503 10.80 2.11 22.62
C ILE A 503 10.75 0.95 21.61
N PRO A 504 9.58 0.34 21.36
CA PRO A 504 9.44 -0.70 20.32
C PRO A 504 9.59 -0.11 18.91
N MET A 505 9.80 -0.99 17.93
CA MET A 505 9.80 -0.62 16.51
C MET A 505 8.59 0.23 16.12
N GLY A 506 8.81 1.11 15.14
CA GLY A 506 7.83 2.12 14.72
C GLY A 506 7.79 3.38 15.59
N GLY A 507 8.28 3.31 16.82
CA GLY A 507 8.36 4.45 17.74
C GLY A 507 9.56 5.37 17.51
N ARG A 508 9.50 6.55 18.12
CA ARG A 508 10.58 7.55 18.11
C ARG A 508 11.41 7.43 19.38
N LEU A 509 12.70 7.12 19.23
CA LEU A 509 13.63 7.13 20.35
C LEU A 509 13.98 8.60 20.70
N PRO A 510 13.83 9.04 21.96
CA PRO A 510 14.23 10.38 22.39
C PRO A 510 15.72 10.63 22.15
N SER A 511 16.13 11.90 22.10
CA SER A 511 17.55 12.24 21.96
C SER A 511 18.41 11.64 23.07
N ALA A 512 19.56 11.07 22.71
CA ALA A 512 20.52 10.54 23.66
C ALA A 512 21.21 11.66 24.45
N ASN A 513 21.66 11.36 25.67
CA ASN A 513 22.65 12.21 26.34
C ASN A 513 23.94 12.26 25.50
N LYS A 514 24.72 13.34 25.64
CA LYS A 514 25.96 13.52 24.88
C LYS A 514 26.90 12.34 25.11
N GLY A 515 27.29 11.66 24.03
CA GLY A 515 28.19 10.50 24.05
C GLY A 515 27.51 9.16 24.35
N GLN A 516 26.21 9.14 24.62
CA GLN A 516 25.45 7.91 24.84
C GLN A 516 24.99 7.33 23.49
N ALA A 517 25.33 6.06 23.25
CA ALA A 517 24.86 5.32 22.07
C ALA A 517 23.57 4.54 22.42
N PRO A 518 22.63 4.39 21.49
CA PRO A 518 21.49 3.51 21.70
C PRO A 518 21.95 2.05 21.77
N THR A 519 21.29 1.29 22.62
CA THR A 519 21.36 -0.17 22.69
C THR A 519 20.06 -0.74 22.14
N PHE A 520 20.15 -1.92 21.52
CA PHE A 520 19.01 -2.58 20.89
C PHE A 520 18.77 -3.97 21.49
N LEU A 521 17.51 -4.24 21.82
CA LEU A 521 17.02 -5.55 22.25
C LEU A 521 16.25 -6.18 21.09
N ILE A 522 16.75 -7.30 20.57
CA ILE A 522 16.25 -7.90 19.32
C ILE A 522 15.99 -9.37 19.52
N THR A 523 14.79 -9.82 19.16
CA THR A 523 14.45 -11.23 19.09
C THR A 523 13.88 -11.54 17.72
N ALA A 524 14.36 -12.60 17.09
CA ALA A 524 13.78 -13.15 15.87
C ALA A 524 13.58 -14.65 16.04
N LEU A 525 12.36 -15.10 15.80
CA LEU A 525 11.99 -16.52 15.76
C LEU A 525 11.53 -16.83 14.35
N LYS A 526 12.04 -17.91 13.77
CA LYS A 526 11.58 -18.38 12.46
C LYS A 526 10.08 -18.69 12.50
N ASP A 527 9.47 -18.69 11.32
CA ASP A 527 8.19 -19.37 11.16
C ASP A 527 8.37 -20.86 11.53
N PRO A 528 7.58 -21.42 12.48
CA PRO A 528 7.65 -22.85 12.82
C PRO A 528 7.46 -23.78 11.62
N GLU A 529 6.71 -23.36 10.62
CA GLU A 529 6.40 -24.13 9.40
C GLU A 529 7.27 -23.71 8.19
N GLY A 530 8.16 -22.73 8.37
CA GLY A 530 8.96 -22.16 7.29
C GLY A 530 10.46 -22.45 7.36
N ALA A 531 11.20 -21.79 6.46
CA ALA A 531 12.64 -21.86 6.37
C ALA A 531 13.33 -21.34 7.66
N ASN A 532 14.56 -21.79 7.90
CA ASN A 532 15.37 -21.27 9.00
C ASN A 532 15.82 -19.83 8.72
N LEU A 533 15.98 -19.03 9.77
CA LEU A 533 16.54 -17.68 9.64
C LEU A 533 17.97 -17.74 9.11
N ASP A 534 18.31 -16.83 8.19
CA ASP A 534 19.68 -16.67 7.71
C ASP A 534 20.48 -15.77 8.66
N ARG A 535 20.06 -14.52 8.80
CA ARG A 535 20.72 -13.50 9.63
C ARG A 535 19.75 -12.41 10.08
N ILE A 536 20.21 -11.61 11.04
CA ILE A 536 19.58 -10.35 11.45
C ILE A 536 20.52 -9.22 11.02
N GLN A 537 19.97 -8.27 10.26
CA GLN A 537 20.64 -7.02 9.88
C GLN A 537 19.88 -5.82 10.42
N ILE A 538 20.60 -4.76 10.76
CA ILE A 538 20.03 -3.44 11.02
C ILE A 538 20.53 -2.51 9.93
N ILE A 539 19.59 -1.83 9.27
CA ILE A 539 19.89 -0.88 8.22
C ILE A 539 19.64 0.51 8.78
N LYS A 540 20.70 1.31 8.86
CA LYS A 540 20.65 2.65 9.43
C LYS A 540 20.73 3.68 8.32
N GLY A 541 19.66 4.45 8.15
CA GLY A 541 19.66 5.71 7.40
C GLY A 541 19.99 6.90 8.32
N TRP A 542 20.76 7.88 7.86
CA TRP A 542 20.95 9.15 8.57
C TRP A 542 21.29 10.30 7.61
N LEU A 543 21.22 11.54 8.10
CA LEU A 543 21.76 12.70 7.41
C LEU A 543 23.16 13.02 7.95
N ASP A 544 24.14 13.17 7.07
CA ASP A 544 25.49 13.62 7.46
C ASP A 544 25.53 15.12 7.80
N ASN A 545 26.72 15.62 8.15
CA ASN A 545 26.92 17.02 8.52
C ASN A 545 26.58 18.02 7.39
N ASN A 546 26.54 17.56 6.14
CA ASN A 546 26.16 18.36 4.98
C ASN A 546 24.67 18.21 4.64
N GLY A 547 23.91 17.43 5.42
CA GLY A 547 22.51 17.14 5.19
C GLY A 547 22.27 16.10 4.09
N LEU A 548 23.30 15.38 3.65
CA LEU A 548 23.16 14.32 2.64
C LEU A 548 22.74 13.01 3.31
N ALA A 549 21.83 12.29 2.66
CA ALA A 549 21.37 10.97 3.09
C ALA A 549 22.52 9.94 2.99
N ARG A 550 22.65 9.13 4.03
CA ARG A 550 23.61 8.03 4.14
C ARG A 550 22.90 6.78 4.62
N GLU A 551 23.46 5.63 4.27
CA GLU A 551 22.97 4.32 4.67
C GLU A 551 24.13 3.42 5.10
N LYS A 552 23.89 2.54 6.07
CA LYS A 552 24.85 1.52 6.50
C LYS A 552 24.13 0.30 7.03
N ILE A 553 24.60 -0.87 6.61
CA ILE A 553 24.11 -2.17 7.07
C ILE A 553 25.01 -2.68 8.19
N PHE A 554 24.39 -3.11 9.28
CA PHE A 554 25.03 -3.74 10.42
C PHE A 554 24.56 -5.19 10.51
N ASN A 555 25.47 -6.14 10.27
CA ASN A 555 25.21 -7.55 10.52
C ASN A 555 25.21 -7.81 12.04
N VAL A 556 24.05 -8.12 12.62
CA VAL A 556 23.89 -8.31 14.07
C VAL A 556 24.22 -9.75 14.48
N LYS A 557 23.58 -10.72 13.83
CA LYS A 557 23.70 -12.13 14.16
C LYS A 557 23.44 -12.99 12.94
N TRP A 558 24.26 -14.01 12.76
CA TRP A 558 24.09 -15.06 11.76
C TRP A 558 23.56 -16.33 12.41
N SER A 559 22.79 -17.11 11.67
CA SER A 559 22.29 -18.40 12.12
C SER A 559 23.39 -19.46 12.21
N GLY A 560 23.33 -20.29 13.25
CA GLY A 560 24.34 -21.27 13.62
C GLY A 560 25.67 -20.63 14.05
N ASP A 561 26.77 -21.34 13.78
CA ASP A 561 28.14 -20.88 14.06
C ASP A 561 28.76 -20.07 12.89
N ARG A 562 27.93 -19.69 11.91
CA ARG A 562 28.40 -18.95 10.74
C ARG A 562 28.97 -17.60 11.17
N LYS A 563 30.11 -17.27 10.58
CA LYS A 563 30.78 -15.98 10.72
C LYS A 563 30.91 -15.38 9.33
N LEU A 564 30.84 -14.06 9.24
CA LEU A 564 31.09 -13.34 7.99
C LEU A 564 32.51 -13.69 7.51
N SER A 565 32.61 -14.48 6.45
CA SER A 565 33.89 -14.78 5.81
C SER A 565 34.24 -13.63 4.86
N TYR A 566 34.97 -12.66 5.41
CA TYR A 566 35.78 -11.63 4.74
C TYR A 566 35.12 -10.38 4.11
N CYS A 567 35.71 -9.25 4.54
CA CYS A 567 35.78 -7.93 3.92
C CYS A 567 35.94 -7.95 2.39
N GLN A 568 35.04 -7.26 1.69
CA GLN A 568 35.41 -6.48 0.51
C GLN A 568 35.43 -5.00 0.91
N PHE A 569 36.66 -4.50 1.11
CA PHE A 569 37.09 -3.10 1.14
C PHE A 569 36.49 -2.12 2.18
N TRP A 570 37.40 -1.55 3.00
CA TRP A 570 37.28 -0.44 3.97
C TRP A 570 36.74 -0.75 5.37
N CYS A 571 37.58 -1.40 6.19
CA CYS A 571 37.53 -1.30 7.64
C CYS A 571 38.26 -0.02 8.12
N SER A 572 37.55 0.89 8.77
CA SER A 572 38.13 1.75 9.81
C SER A 572 37.22 1.85 11.03
N THR A 573 37.75 1.31 12.13
CA THR A 573 37.50 1.62 13.55
C THR A 573 36.11 1.34 14.17
N GLY A 574 36.08 0.40 15.13
CA GLY A 574 35.17 0.49 16.29
C GLY A 574 34.50 -0.80 16.76
N LEU A 575 35.26 -1.66 17.48
CA LEU A 575 34.87 -2.64 18.51
C LEU A 575 33.36 -2.96 18.71
N ILE A 576 32.95 -4.18 18.33
CA ILE A 576 31.79 -4.89 18.90
C ILE A 576 32.31 -6.17 19.58
N LYS A 577 32.11 -6.28 20.90
CA LYS A 577 32.38 -7.53 21.65
C LYS A 577 31.14 -8.42 21.58
N GLN A 578 31.29 -9.61 21.00
CA GLN A 578 30.29 -10.68 21.01
C GLN A 578 30.80 -11.77 21.97
N ARG A 579 30.02 -12.18 22.98
CA ARG A 579 30.31 -13.34 23.83
C ARG A 579 29.17 -14.35 23.68
N SER A 580 29.51 -15.57 23.27
CA SER A 580 28.62 -16.73 23.23
C SER A 580 28.60 -17.43 24.59
N GLY A 581 27.41 -17.65 25.14
CA GLY A 581 27.14 -18.60 26.23
C GLY A 581 26.28 -19.74 25.69
N ARG A 582 26.55 -20.96 26.19
CA ARG A 582 26.03 -22.26 25.72
C ARG A 582 24.51 -22.37 25.71
#